data_AF-A0A6B9V361-F1
#
_entry.id   AF-A0A6B9V361-F1
#
_cell.length_a   1.000
_cell.length_b   1.000
_cell.length_c   1.000
_cell.angle_alpha   90.00
_cell.angle_beta   90.00
_cell.angle_gamma   90.00
#
_symmetry.space_group_name_H-M   'P 1'
#
loop_
_entity.id
_entity.type
_entity.pdbx_description
1 polymer ?
#
loop_
_entity_poly.entity_id
_entity_poly.type
_entity_poly.pdbx_seq_one_letter_code
_entity_poly.pdbx_strand_id
1 'polypeptide(L)'
;MDEVRYIEEDESYEGVEAKPFPSLEYLLVERLPNSIYNLNGLNQLHLYECDEVSCFPEGMMDNMISLATLKISNFRELKKLPSDITKLTTLSDLRIQSCGKLECLPEQDLENLCSLERLSIDECEGLRCLPEGVRHLTSLQTLIIGGCPALRERCKEGTGEDWHKIARIPKLIFES
;
A
#
# COMPACT_ATOMS: atom_id res chain seq x y z
N MET A 1 -24.11 -4.85 10.85
CA MET A 1 -23.04 -5.40 10.00
C MET A 1 -23.77 -5.85 8.76
N ASP A 2 -23.97 -4.92 7.81
CA ASP A 2 -24.70 -5.23 6.58
C ASP A 2 -23.81 -6.11 5.70
N GLU A 3 -24.36 -7.23 5.24
CA GLU A 3 -23.65 -8.20 4.42
C GLU A 3 -23.23 -7.56 3.10
N VAL A 4 -21.92 -7.31 2.94
CA VAL A 4 -21.32 -6.99 1.65
C VAL A 4 -21.38 -8.26 0.81
N ARG A 5 -22.13 -8.24 -0.30
CA ARG A 5 -22.17 -9.35 -1.25
C ARG A 5 -21.15 -9.13 -2.36
N TYR A 6 -20.40 -10.18 -2.65
CA TYR A 6 -19.61 -10.28 -3.88
C TYR A 6 -20.58 -10.58 -5.04
N ILE A 7 -20.54 -9.77 -6.08
CA ILE A 7 -21.26 -10.01 -7.34
C ILE A 7 -20.32 -10.85 -8.22
N GLU A 8 -20.79 -12.01 -8.67
CA GLU A 8 -20.00 -12.90 -9.54
C GLU A 8 -19.83 -12.27 -10.95
N GLU A 9 -18.79 -12.67 -11.70
CA GLU A 9 -18.44 -12.05 -12.99
C GLU A 9 -19.55 -12.09 -14.05
N ASP A 10 -20.53 -12.99 -13.89
CA ASP A 10 -21.67 -13.18 -14.80
C ASP A 10 -22.92 -12.40 -14.38
N GLU A 11 -22.93 -11.71 -13.24
CA GLU A 11 -24.06 -10.90 -12.77
C GLU A 11 -23.96 -9.45 -13.26
N SER A 12 -25.03 -8.96 -13.90
CA SER A 12 -25.08 -7.59 -14.40
C SER A 12 -25.23 -6.59 -13.24
N TYR A 13 -24.47 -5.51 -13.31
CA TYR A 13 -24.56 -4.37 -12.38
C TYR A 13 -25.80 -3.49 -12.64
N GLU A 14 -26.67 -3.83 -13.60
CA GLU A 14 -27.84 -3.02 -13.91
C GLU A 14 -28.84 -3.01 -12.75
N GLY A 15 -29.08 -1.82 -12.19
CA GLY A 15 -30.06 -1.61 -11.14
C GLY A 15 -29.54 -1.79 -9.71
N VAL A 16 -28.25 -2.07 -9.51
CA VAL A 16 -27.65 -2.08 -8.18
C VAL A 16 -27.30 -0.65 -7.78
N GLU A 17 -28.13 -0.05 -6.92
CA GLU A 17 -27.81 1.25 -6.32
C GLU A 17 -26.64 1.08 -5.33
N ALA A 18 -25.48 1.65 -5.67
CA ALA A 18 -24.34 1.69 -4.77
C ALA A 18 -24.71 2.52 -3.53
N LYS A 19 -25.02 1.85 -2.43
CA LYS A 19 -25.28 2.53 -1.16
C LYS A 19 -23.95 2.98 -0.55
N PRO A 20 -23.72 4.30 -0.37
CA PRO A 20 -22.54 4.77 0.33
C PRO A 20 -22.60 4.27 1.78
N PHE A 21 -21.45 3.85 2.32
CA PHE A 21 -21.29 3.47 3.73
C PHE A 21 -20.59 4.60 4.49
N PRO A 22 -21.29 5.68 4.88
CA PRO A 22 -20.66 6.89 5.42
C PRO A 22 -19.97 6.68 6.79
N SER A 23 -20.24 5.57 7.48
CA SER A 23 -19.64 5.23 8.78
C SER A 23 -18.64 4.08 8.71
N LEU A 24 -18.32 3.59 7.52
CA LEU A 24 -17.35 2.51 7.37
C LEU A 24 -15.95 3.07 7.52
N GLU A 25 -15.35 2.88 8.70
CA GLU A 25 -13.99 3.33 8.99
C GLU A 25 -12.93 2.26 8.69
N TYR A 26 -13.32 0.98 8.71
CA TYR A 26 -12.43 -0.16 8.53
C TYR A 26 -13.01 -1.16 7.53
N LEU A 27 -12.19 -1.60 6.57
CA LEU A 27 -12.55 -2.61 5.59
C LEU A 27 -11.41 -3.63 5.44
N LEU A 28 -11.73 -4.91 5.63
CA LEU A 28 -10.85 -6.04 5.31
C LEU A 28 -11.40 -6.75 4.08
N VAL A 29 -10.54 -6.97 3.08
CA VAL A 29 -10.91 -7.65 1.84
C VAL A 29 -9.94 -8.78 1.53
N GLU A 30 -10.48 -9.98 1.30
CA GLU A 30 -9.72 -11.20 0.96
C GLU A 30 -9.50 -11.38 -0.54
N ARG A 31 -10.24 -10.63 -1.38
CA ARG A 31 -10.11 -10.61 -2.84
C ARG A 31 -10.31 -9.20 -3.36
N LEU A 32 -9.46 -8.72 -4.29
CA LEU A 32 -9.62 -7.38 -4.83
C LEU A 32 -11.00 -7.23 -5.49
N PRO A 33 -11.83 -6.28 -5.04
CA PRO A 33 -13.13 -6.07 -5.63
C PRO A 33 -12.96 -5.41 -6.99
N ASN A 34 -13.73 -5.86 -7.98
CA ASN A 34 -13.76 -5.24 -9.31
C ASN A 34 -14.21 -3.77 -9.27
N SER A 35 -14.79 -3.32 -8.15
CA SER A 35 -15.28 -1.97 -7.94
C SER A 35 -15.36 -1.64 -6.44
N ILE A 36 -14.54 -0.69 -5.96
CA ILE A 36 -14.68 -0.03 -4.65
C ILE A 36 -14.84 1.47 -4.86
N TYR A 37 -16.01 1.85 -5.36
CA TYR A 37 -16.36 3.25 -5.52
C TYR A 37 -16.97 3.79 -4.22
N ASN A 38 -16.69 5.06 -3.90
CA ASN A 38 -17.28 5.81 -2.77
C ASN A 38 -16.90 5.33 -1.36
N LEU A 39 -15.59 5.16 -1.09
CA LEU A 39 -15.03 4.91 0.25
C LEU A 39 -14.44 6.18 0.89
N ASN A 40 -15.06 7.34 0.66
CA ASN A 40 -14.53 8.66 1.05
C ASN A 40 -14.32 8.83 2.57
N GLY A 41 -15.09 8.08 3.37
CA GLY A 41 -14.98 8.06 4.83
C GLY A 41 -14.09 6.93 5.39
N LEU A 42 -13.55 6.06 4.53
CA LEU A 42 -12.76 4.92 5.00
C LEU A 42 -11.42 5.41 5.57
N ASN A 43 -11.14 5.01 6.80
CA ASN A 43 -9.90 5.38 7.50
C ASN A 43 -8.84 4.28 7.36
N GLN A 44 -9.25 3.02 7.31
CA GLN A 44 -8.37 1.87 7.31
C GLN A 44 -8.81 0.84 6.27
N LEU A 45 -7.89 0.47 5.38
CA LEU A 45 -8.11 -0.54 4.35
C LEU A 45 -7.06 -1.64 4.49
N HIS A 46 -7.50 -2.86 4.70
CA HIS A 46 -6.66 -4.04 4.77
C HIS A 46 -7.01 -4.96 3.59
N LEU A 47 -6.04 -5.24 2.75
CA LEU A 47 -6.15 -6.16 1.61
C LEU A 47 -5.28 -7.38 1.91
N TYR A 48 -5.87 -8.56 1.81
CA TYR A 48 -5.27 -9.81 2.23
C TYR A 48 -5.50 -10.91 1.20
N GLU A 49 -4.53 -11.80 0.99
CA GLU A 49 -4.68 -13.06 0.20
C GLU A 49 -5.23 -12.92 -1.23
N CYS A 50 -4.87 -11.83 -1.94
CA CYS A 50 -5.24 -11.62 -3.34
C CYS A 50 -4.21 -12.25 -4.28
N ASP A 51 -4.04 -13.57 -4.20
CA ASP A 51 -2.95 -14.31 -4.83
C ASP A 51 -2.87 -14.16 -6.36
N GLU A 52 -4.01 -14.06 -7.04
CA GLU A 52 -4.09 -13.99 -8.51
C GLU A 52 -3.80 -12.59 -9.07
N VAL A 53 -3.71 -11.58 -8.19
CA VAL A 53 -3.62 -10.18 -8.62
C VAL A 53 -2.17 -9.81 -8.89
N SER A 54 -1.87 -9.61 -10.17
CA SER A 54 -0.56 -9.11 -10.59
C SER A 54 -0.41 -7.58 -10.53
N CYS A 55 -1.52 -6.85 -10.61
CA CYS A 55 -1.59 -5.39 -10.56
C CYS A 55 -2.96 -4.90 -10.04
N PHE A 56 -2.96 -3.74 -9.40
CA PHE A 56 -4.19 -3.08 -8.96
C PHE A 56 -4.91 -2.38 -10.12
N PRO A 57 -6.25 -2.30 -10.10
CA PRO A 57 -6.99 -1.47 -11.05
C PRO A 57 -6.60 0.00 -10.96
N GLU A 58 -6.50 0.67 -12.10
CA GLU A 58 -6.30 2.13 -12.17
C GLU A 58 -7.50 2.86 -11.55
N GLY A 59 -7.25 3.95 -10.84
CA GLY A 59 -8.28 4.74 -10.17
C GLY A 59 -8.88 4.12 -8.90
N MET A 60 -8.45 2.91 -8.50
CA MET A 60 -8.95 2.25 -7.28
C MET A 60 -8.81 3.13 -6.03
N MET A 61 -7.77 3.97 -5.97
CA MET A 61 -7.45 4.82 -4.82
C MET A 61 -8.04 6.23 -4.91
N ASP A 62 -8.69 6.61 -6.02
CA ASP A 62 -9.05 8.01 -6.33
C ASP A 62 -9.99 8.65 -5.30
N ASN A 63 -10.80 7.85 -4.62
CA ASN A 63 -11.85 8.32 -3.73
C ASN A 63 -11.57 8.04 -2.24
N MET A 64 -10.39 7.53 -1.89
CA MET A 64 -10.04 7.18 -0.50
C MET A 64 -9.40 8.36 0.25
N ILE A 65 -10.06 9.52 0.21
CA ILE A 65 -9.50 10.79 0.70
C ILE A 65 -9.24 10.85 2.21
N SER A 66 -9.89 9.98 3.01
CA SER A 66 -9.74 9.94 4.48
C SER A 66 -8.87 8.77 4.97
N LEU A 67 -8.26 8.02 4.05
CA LEU A 67 -7.54 6.80 4.37
C LEU A 67 -6.23 7.11 5.09
N ALA A 68 -6.17 6.77 6.38
CA ALA A 68 -5.00 6.92 7.22
C ALA A 68 -4.12 5.66 7.26
N THR A 69 -4.71 4.47 7.08
CA THR A 69 -3.97 3.20 7.12
C THR A 69 -4.30 2.32 5.92
N LEU A 70 -3.25 1.87 5.25
CA LEU A 70 -3.33 0.88 4.17
C LEU A 70 -2.40 -0.28 4.48
N LYS A 71 -2.98 -1.48 4.60
CA LYS A 71 -2.23 -2.73 4.72
C LYS A 71 -2.49 -3.60 3.51
N ILE A 72 -1.42 -4.02 2.83
CA ILE A 72 -1.43 -4.96 1.71
C ILE A 72 -0.64 -6.19 2.15
N SER A 73 -1.24 -7.38 2.09
CA SER A 73 -0.61 -8.59 2.64
C SER A 73 -0.94 -9.84 1.84
N ASN A 74 0.04 -10.73 1.69
CA ASN A 74 -0.10 -12.01 1.00
C ASN A 74 -0.59 -11.86 -0.45
N PHE A 75 0.08 -11.02 -1.24
CA PHE A 75 -0.16 -10.97 -2.69
C PHE A 75 0.98 -11.70 -3.42
N ARG A 76 0.73 -12.94 -3.85
CA ARG A 76 1.77 -13.79 -4.48
C ARG A 76 2.20 -13.34 -5.87
N GLU A 77 1.28 -12.79 -6.67
CA GLU A 77 1.56 -12.38 -8.05
C GLU A 77 1.82 -10.88 -8.24
N LEU A 78 1.63 -10.07 -7.19
CA LEU A 78 1.73 -8.61 -7.27
C LEU A 78 3.14 -8.16 -7.62
N LYS A 79 3.29 -7.46 -8.74
CA LYS A 79 4.59 -6.94 -9.20
C LYS A 79 4.81 -5.47 -8.90
N LYS A 80 3.72 -4.69 -8.86
CA LYS A 80 3.77 -3.23 -8.72
C LYS A 80 2.54 -2.73 -7.98
N LEU A 81 2.73 -1.72 -7.13
CA LEU A 81 1.62 -0.93 -6.59
C LEU A 81 1.07 0.03 -7.65
N PRO A 82 -0.21 0.44 -7.56
CA PRO A 82 -0.78 1.44 -8.46
C PRO A 82 -0.13 2.79 -8.19
N SER A 83 0.14 3.58 -9.24
CA SER A 83 0.65 4.95 -9.08
C SER A 83 -0.28 5.82 -8.24
N ASP A 84 -1.59 5.58 -8.35
CA ASP A 84 -2.62 6.34 -7.64
C ASP A 84 -2.58 6.20 -6.11
N ILE A 85 -1.78 5.27 -5.57
CA ILE A 85 -1.53 5.23 -4.12
C ILE A 85 -0.95 6.56 -3.61
N THR A 86 -0.24 7.32 -4.46
CA THR A 86 0.31 8.64 -4.11
C THR A 86 -0.76 9.72 -3.94
N LYS A 87 -1.99 9.48 -4.39
CA LYS A 87 -3.13 10.38 -4.18
C LYS A 87 -3.67 10.32 -2.74
N LEU A 88 -3.26 9.32 -1.95
CA LEU A 88 -3.68 9.13 -0.56
C LEU A 88 -2.96 10.11 0.39
N THR A 89 -3.25 11.40 0.26
CA THR A 89 -2.54 12.49 0.98
C THR A 89 -2.69 12.44 2.51
N THR A 90 -3.72 11.76 3.02
CA THR A 90 -3.97 11.56 4.46
C THR A 90 -3.36 10.28 5.03
N LEU A 91 -2.74 9.44 4.18
CA LEU A 91 -2.16 8.17 4.57
C LEU A 91 -0.99 8.39 5.53
N SER A 92 -1.10 7.86 6.75
CA SER A 92 -0.07 7.95 7.79
C SER A 92 0.65 6.63 8.06
N ASP A 93 0.03 5.49 7.71
CA ASP A 93 0.59 4.15 7.90
C ASP A 93 0.39 3.29 6.64
N LEU A 94 1.50 2.95 5.98
CA LEU A 94 1.54 2.02 4.85
C LEU A 94 2.31 0.76 5.23
N ARG A 95 1.66 -0.40 5.14
CA ARG A 95 2.26 -1.71 5.40
C ARG A 95 2.11 -2.64 4.21
N ILE A 96 3.21 -3.23 3.78
CA ILE A 96 3.26 -4.20 2.69
C ILE A 96 3.96 -5.44 3.24
N GLN A 97 3.28 -6.58 3.24
CA GLN A 97 3.74 -7.82 3.86
C GLN A 97 3.60 -9.00 2.91
N SER A 98 4.61 -9.87 2.84
CA SER A 98 4.57 -11.14 2.11
C SER A 98 4.12 -10.98 0.65
N CYS A 99 4.63 -9.95 -0.02
CA CYS A 99 4.40 -9.67 -1.45
C CYS A 99 5.67 -9.98 -2.24
N GLY A 100 6.03 -11.27 -2.32
CA GLY A 100 7.35 -11.72 -2.76
C GLY A 100 7.75 -11.35 -4.20
N LYS A 101 6.78 -11.07 -5.08
CA LYS A 101 7.05 -10.63 -6.47
C LYS A 101 7.03 -9.11 -6.66
N LEU A 102 6.79 -8.33 -5.62
CA LEU A 102 6.73 -6.87 -5.72
C LEU A 102 8.12 -6.33 -6.08
N GLU A 103 8.28 -5.77 -7.27
CA GLU A 103 9.60 -5.36 -7.78
C GLU A 103 9.97 -3.92 -7.39
N CYS A 104 8.97 -3.04 -7.36
CA CYS A 104 9.15 -1.64 -7.03
C CYS A 104 7.92 -1.03 -6.33
N LEU A 105 8.18 -0.03 -5.48
CA LEU A 105 7.18 0.95 -5.06
C LEU A 105 6.97 1.96 -6.21
N PRO A 106 5.91 2.78 -6.18
CA PRO A 106 5.74 3.86 -7.16
C PRO A 106 7.01 4.72 -7.22
N GLU A 107 7.40 5.18 -8.41
CA GLU A 107 8.61 6.01 -8.59
C GLU A 107 8.32 7.51 -8.58
N GLN A 108 7.13 7.89 -9.05
CA GLN A 108 6.69 9.27 -9.21
C GLN A 108 5.77 9.68 -8.08
N ASP A 109 5.75 10.97 -7.76
CA ASP A 109 4.76 11.61 -6.90
C ASP A 109 4.68 11.09 -5.44
N LEU A 110 5.67 10.33 -4.95
CA LEU A 110 5.67 9.89 -3.54
C LEU A 110 5.68 11.07 -2.56
N GLU A 111 6.22 12.21 -2.97
CA GLU A 111 6.16 13.46 -2.20
C GLU A 111 4.73 13.88 -1.82
N ASN A 112 3.71 13.40 -2.53
CA ASN A 112 2.29 13.65 -2.22
C ASN A 112 1.82 12.90 -0.96
N LEU A 113 2.53 11.85 -0.54
CA LEU A 113 2.28 11.14 0.72
C LEU A 113 2.85 11.94 1.91
N CYS A 114 2.45 13.21 2.01
CA CYS A 114 2.99 14.18 2.95
C CYS A 114 2.61 13.90 4.41
N SER A 115 1.59 13.05 4.65
CA SER A 115 1.18 12.62 5.99
C SER A 115 1.81 11.29 6.42
N LEU A 116 2.60 10.63 5.56
CA LEU A 116 3.09 9.28 5.83
C LEU A 116 4.13 9.29 6.95
N GLU A 117 3.78 8.70 8.10
CA GLU A 117 4.62 8.62 9.30
C GLU A 117 5.29 7.26 9.46
N ARG A 118 4.65 6.19 8.97
CA ARG A 118 5.15 4.81 9.04
C ARG A 118 5.10 4.14 7.68
N LEU A 119 6.24 3.59 7.27
CA LEU A 119 6.34 2.66 6.15
C LEU A 119 6.91 1.34 6.66
N SER A 120 6.18 0.25 6.45
CA SER A 120 6.63 -1.10 6.79
C SER A 120 6.63 -1.99 5.56
N ILE A 121 7.76 -2.62 5.29
CA ILE A 121 7.97 -3.56 4.19
C ILE A 121 8.48 -4.85 4.79
N ASP A 122 7.74 -5.92 4.67
CA ASP A 122 8.07 -7.20 5.28
C ASP A 122 7.88 -8.35 4.29
N GLU A 123 8.82 -9.31 4.27
CA GLU A 123 8.79 -10.48 3.38
C GLU A 123 8.51 -10.16 1.89
N CYS A 124 9.05 -9.04 1.39
CA CYS A 124 8.93 -8.60 -0.01
C CYS A 124 10.26 -8.80 -0.77
N GLU A 125 10.69 -10.05 -0.96
CA GLU A 125 12.00 -10.40 -1.52
C GLU A 125 12.28 -9.84 -2.93
N GLY A 126 11.23 -9.64 -3.73
CA GLY A 126 11.30 -9.02 -5.05
C GLY A 126 11.67 -7.53 -5.01
N LEU A 127 11.42 -6.85 -3.88
CA LEU A 127 11.59 -5.41 -3.76
C LEU A 127 13.04 -5.12 -3.47
N ARG A 128 13.80 -4.89 -4.54
CA ARG A 128 15.26 -4.84 -4.47
C ARG A 128 15.82 -3.47 -4.21
N CYS A 129 15.06 -2.40 -4.38
CA CYS A 129 15.50 -1.02 -4.12
C CYS A 129 14.34 -0.13 -3.66
N LEU A 130 14.67 1.00 -3.03
CA LEU A 130 13.71 2.07 -2.75
C LEU A 130 13.68 3.09 -3.90
N PRO A 131 12.50 3.63 -4.27
CA PRO A 131 12.42 4.69 -5.26
C PRO A 131 13.03 5.98 -4.70
N GLU A 132 13.51 6.84 -5.61
CA GLU A 132 14.14 8.11 -5.23
C GLU A 132 13.19 9.01 -4.42
N GLY A 133 11.89 8.92 -4.69
CA GLY A 133 10.82 9.65 -3.99
C GLY A 133 10.77 9.45 -2.47
N VAL A 134 11.31 8.34 -1.93
CA VAL A 134 11.34 8.11 -0.47
C VAL A 134 12.05 9.25 0.28
N ARG A 135 13.05 9.88 -0.35
CA ARG A 135 13.75 11.02 0.26
C ARG A 135 12.84 12.24 0.48
N HIS A 136 11.71 12.32 -0.22
CA HIS A 136 10.75 13.42 -0.15
C HIS A 136 9.59 13.19 0.84
N LEU A 137 9.49 12.00 1.45
CA LEU A 137 8.50 11.68 2.50
C LEU A 137 8.83 12.39 3.83
N THR A 138 8.72 13.71 3.88
CA THR A 138 9.24 14.55 4.98
C THR A 138 8.68 14.22 6.37
N SER A 139 7.44 13.72 6.43
CA SER A 139 6.79 13.31 7.69
C SER A 139 7.18 11.91 8.17
N LEU A 140 7.89 11.13 7.37
CA LEU A 140 8.21 9.73 7.67
C LEU A 140 9.09 9.63 8.93
N GLN A 141 8.52 9.05 9.98
CA GLN A 141 9.16 8.88 11.29
C GLN A 141 9.78 7.49 11.45
N THR A 142 9.14 6.47 10.87
CA THR A 142 9.53 5.07 11.03
C THR A 142 9.56 4.34 9.69
N LEU A 143 10.69 3.70 9.40
CA LEU A 143 10.84 2.72 8.34
C LEU A 143 11.20 1.36 8.94
N ILE A 144 10.42 0.34 8.60
CA ILE A 144 10.64 -1.05 9.01
C ILE A 144 10.87 -1.87 7.75
N ILE A 145 11.99 -2.62 7.70
CA ILE A 145 12.31 -3.55 6.62
C ILE A 145 12.62 -4.92 7.26
N GLY A 146 11.72 -5.90 7.08
CA GLY A 146 11.87 -7.28 7.54
C GLY A 146 11.85 -8.26 6.37
N GLY A 147 12.52 -9.41 6.46
CA GLY A 147 12.46 -10.46 5.44
C GLY A 147 12.80 -10.01 4.00
N CYS A 148 13.57 -8.92 3.82
CA CYS A 148 13.91 -8.33 2.52
C CYS A 148 15.44 -8.19 2.37
N PRO A 149 16.18 -9.27 2.10
CA PRO A 149 17.64 -9.28 2.19
C PRO A 149 18.32 -8.30 1.22
N ALA A 150 17.84 -8.22 -0.04
CA ALA A 150 18.38 -7.30 -1.03
C ALA A 150 18.16 -5.82 -0.64
N LEU A 151 16.95 -5.49 -0.18
CA LEU A 151 16.60 -4.14 0.25
C LEU A 151 17.40 -3.73 1.50
N ARG A 152 17.54 -4.65 2.46
CA ARG A 152 18.32 -4.45 3.68
C ARG A 152 19.78 -4.13 3.38
N GLU A 153 20.41 -4.88 2.47
CA GLU A 153 21.80 -4.60 2.07
C GLU A 153 21.93 -3.24 1.38
N ARG A 154 20.99 -2.86 0.51
CA ARG A 154 20.99 -1.52 -0.10
C ARG A 154 20.71 -0.40 0.89
N CYS A 155 19.98 -0.67 1.96
CA CYS A 155 19.66 0.30 3.00
C CYS A 155 20.67 0.32 4.15
N LYS A 156 21.80 -0.40 4.02
CA LYS A 156 22.81 -0.52 5.06
C LYS A 156 23.41 0.84 5.44
N GLU A 157 23.44 1.12 6.73
CA GLU A 157 23.94 2.37 7.27
C GLU A 157 25.35 2.74 6.74
N GLY A 158 25.47 3.96 6.21
CA GLY A 158 26.71 4.55 5.72
C GLY A 158 27.30 3.96 4.45
N THR A 159 26.81 2.81 3.98
CA THR A 159 27.45 2.04 2.89
C THR A 159 26.49 1.56 1.80
N GLY A 160 25.20 1.41 2.12
CA GLY A 160 24.20 0.96 1.17
C GLY A 160 23.84 2.03 0.14
N GLU A 161 23.60 1.60 -1.10
CA GLU A 161 23.25 2.49 -2.21
C GLU A 161 22.01 3.35 -1.93
N ASP A 162 21.03 2.83 -1.20
CA ASP A 162 19.77 3.50 -0.87
C ASP A 162 19.83 4.22 0.48
N TRP A 163 20.95 4.15 1.22
CA TRP A 163 21.10 4.77 2.53
C TRP A 163 20.76 6.27 2.51
N HIS A 164 21.24 6.99 1.49
CA HIS A 164 21.01 8.42 1.34
C HIS A 164 19.52 8.80 1.21
N LYS A 165 18.65 7.86 0.82
CA LYS A 165 17.19 8.06 0.71
C LYS A 165 16.52 8.02 2.07
N ILE A 166 17.09 7.29 3.04
CA ILE A 166 16.46 6.95 4.32
C ILE A 166 17.20 7.48 5.54
N ALA A 167 18.44 7.96 5.39
CA ALA A 167 19.31 8.40 6.49
C ALA A 167 18.71 9.50 7.39
N ARG A 168 17.73 10.26 6.87
CA ARG A 168 17.02 11.30 7.62
C ARG A 168 15.89 10.76 8.51
N ILE A 169 15.47 9.52 8.34
CA ILE A 169 14.32 8.93 9.03
C ILE A 169 14.72 8.65 10.49
N PRO A 170 14.00 9.17 11.50
CA PRO A 170 14.38 9.05 12.91
C PRO A 170 14.48 7.61 13.43
N LYS A 171 13.62 6.71 12.95
CA LYS A 171 13.58 5.32 13.40
C LYS A 171 13.68 4.36 12.22
N LEU A 172 14.82 3.68 12.13
CA LEU A 172 15.06 2.60 11.17
C LEU A 172 15.09 1.27 11.91
N ILE A 173 14.26 0.33 11.49
CA ILE A 173 14.19 -1.03 12.05
C ILE A 173 14.45 -2.02 10.92
N PHE A 174 15.45 -2.88 11.11
CA PHE A 174 15.76 -3.96 10.19
C PHE A 174 15.55 -5.30 10.89
N GLU A 175 14.55 -6.04 10.47
CA GLU A 175 14.21 -7.36 11.00
C GLU A 175 14.83 -8.44 10.10
N SER A 176 15.16 -9.58 10.71
CA SER A 176 15.85 -10.71 10.06
C SER A 176 14.89 -11.55 9.24
#